data_AF-A0AAW6CPQ4-F1
#
_entry.id   AF-A0AAW6CPQ4-F1
#
_cell.length_a   1.000
_cell.length_b   1.000
_cell.length_c   1.000
_cell.angle_alpha   90.00
_cell.angle_beta   90.00
_cell.angle_gamma   90.00
#
_symmetry.space_group_name_H-M   'P 1'
#
loop_
_entity.id
_entity.type
_entity.pdbx_description
1 polymer ?
#
loop_
_entity_poly.entity_id
_entity_poly.type
_entity_poly.pdbx_seq_one_letter_code
_entity_poly.pdbx_strand_id
1 'polypeptide(L)' 'MAKFEYMERAFSSELRPRARLVLQVLVLHCNKEGECFPSIKTIAAKCGYGISTVKRALDELVEAGYIIK' A
#
# COMPACT_ATOMS: atom_id res chain seq x y z
N MET A 1 0.56 -14.14 -11.14
CA MET A 1 1.61 -14.69 -10.25
C MET A 1 2.25 -13.60 -9.39
N ALA A 2 2.77 -12.50 -9.95
CA ALA A 2 3.46 -11.45 -9.18
C ALA A 2 2.64 -10.84 -8.01
N LYS A 3 1.34 -10.56 -8.19
CA LYS A 3 0.51 -9.94 -7.12
C LYS A 3 0.35 -10.82 -5.88
N PHE A 4 0.24 -12.14 -6.05
CA PHE A 4 0.05 -13.08 -4.93
C PHE A 4 1.34 -13.21 -4.11
N GLU A 5 2.48 -13.39 -4.78
CA GLU A 5 3.78 -13.45 -4.11
C GLU A 5 4.12 -12.15 -3.37
N TYR A 6 3.75 -11.00 -3.93
CA TYR A 6 3.94 -9.71 -3.29
C TYR A 6 3.09 -9.55 -2.02
N MET A 7 1.86 -10.08 -2.02
CA MET A 7 1.00 -10.09 -0.83
C MET A 7 1.57 -10.99 0.27
N GLU A 8 2.06 -12.19 -0.06
CA GLU A 8 2.70 -13.10 0.91
C GLU A 8 3.93 -12.46 1.58
N ARG A 9 4.77 -11.78 0.81
CA ARG A 9 5.91 -11.02 1.35
C ARG A 9 5.47 -9.88 2.27
N ALA A 10 4.39 -9.19 1.93
CA ALA A 10 3.83 -8.13 2.77
C ALA A 10 3.19 -8.68 4.06
N PHE A 11 2.66 -9.90 4.06
CA PHE A 11 2.16 -10.56 5.27
C PHE A 11 3.29 -10.95 6.23
N SER A 12 4.43 -11.38 5.68
CA SER A 12 5.61 -11.77 6.46
C SER A 12 6.49 -10.59 6.90
N SER A 13 6.09 -9.34 6.59
CA SER A 13 6.89 -8.17 6.91
C SER A 13 6.55 -7.55 8.26
N GLU A 14 7.52 -6.84 8.82
CA GLU A 14 7.42 -6.00 10.03
C GLU A 14 6.58 -4.72 9.80
N LEU A 15 5.88 -4.61 8.67
CA LEU A 15 4.99 -3.47 8.42
C LEU A 15 3.86 -3.46 9.45
N ARG A 16 3.54 -2.24 9.91
CA ARG A 16 2.34 -2.02 10.73
C ARG A 16 1.10 -2.45 9.94
N PRO A 17 0.06 -2.99 10.59
CA PRO A 17 -1.17 -3.43 9.92
C PRO A 17 -1.79 -2.38 8.98
N ARG A 18 -1.72 -1.10 9.38
CA ARG A 18 -2.18 0.02 8.55
C ARG A 18 -1.42 0.17 7.23
N ALA A 19 -0.10 0.05 7.25
CA ALA A 19 0.75 0.17 6.08
C ALA A 19 0.55 -1.04 5.16
N ARG A 20 0.40 -2.23 5.73
CA ARG A 20 0.08 -3.46 4.98
C ARG A 20 -1.23 -3.34 4.22
N LEU A 21 -2.29 -2.84 4.86
CA LEU A 21 -3.58 -2.66 4.20
C LEU A 21 -3.51 -1.61 3.07
N VAL A 22 -2.81 -0.50 3.30
CA VAL A 22 -2.59 0.52 2.27
C VAL A 22 -1.81 -0.07 1.08
N LEU A 23 -0.76 -0.85 1.34
CA LEU A 23 0.02 -1.52 0.30
C LEU A 23 -0.84 -2.48 -0.53
N GLN A 24 -1.73 -3.26 0.10
CA GLN A 24 -2.67 -4.13 -0.63
C GLN A 24 -3.57 -3.34 -1.57
N VAL A 25 -4.07 -2.17 -1.15
CA VAL A 25 -4.87 -1.28 -2.01
C VAL A 25 -4.05 -0.79 -3.20
N LEU A 26 -2.78 -0.42 -3.01
CA LEU A 26 -1.89 -0.02 -4.10
C LEU A 26 -1.68 -1.17 -5.09
N VAL A 27 -1.38 -2.38 -4.61
CA VAL A 27 -1.19 -3.58 -5.45
C VAL A 27 -2.47 -3.94 -6.23
N LEU A 28 -3.64 -3.73 -5.63
CA LEU A 28 -4.92 -3.93 -6.32
C LEU A 28 -5.07 -2.98 -7.52
N HIS A 29 -4.64 -1.73 -7.36
CA HIS A 29 -4.69 -0.68 -8.38
C HIS A 29 -3.48 -0.64 -9.33
N CYS A 30 -2.52 -1.51 -9.11
CA CYS A 30 -1.30 -1.60 -9.89
C CYS A 30 -1.53 -2.22 -11.28
N ASN A 31 -0.95 -1.59 -12.31
CA ASN A 31 -0.95 -2.07 -13.69
C ASN A 31 0.05 -3.24 -13.88
N LYS A 32 0.31 -3.66 -15.12
CA LYS A 32 1.27 -4.74 -15.40
C LYS A 32 2.73 -4.33 -15.21
N GLU A 33 3.01 -3.04 -15.17
CA GLU A 33 4.35 -2.44 -15.08
C GLU A 33 4.75 -2.09 -13.65
N GLY A 34 3.86 -2.27 -12.67
CA GLY A 34 4.16 -1.95 -11.27
C GLY A 34 3.65 -0.57 -10.82
N GLU A 35 3.02 0.20 -11.71
CA GLU A 35 2.62 1.58 -11.43
C GLU A 35 1.16 1.67 -10.99
N CYS A 36 0.88 2.60 -10.08
CA CYS A 36 -0.47 2.95 -9.67
C CYS A 36 -0.55 4.40 -9.22
N PHE A 37 -1.69 5.05 -9.48
CA PHE A 37 -1.91 6.46 -9.11
C PHE A 37 -3.27 6.68 -8.43
N PRO A 38 -3.64 5.89 -7.40
CA PRO A 38 -4.89 6.12 -6.68
C PRO A 38 -4.81 7.42 -5.86
N SER A 39 -5.90 8.17 -5.82
CA SER A 39 -5.96 9.36 -4.97
C SER A 39 -5.90 8.97 -3.48
N ILE A 40 -5.35 9.85 -2.63
CA ILE A 40 -5.34 9.63 -1.16
C ILE A 40 -6.76 9.39 -0.62
N LYS A 41 -7.77 10.06 -1.19
CA LYS A 41 -9.19 9.87 -0.81
C LYS A 41 -9.68 8.47 -1.16
N THR A 42 -9.28 7.93 -2.32
CA THR A 42 -9.61 6.57 -2.75
C THR A 42 -9.01 5.53 -1.81
N ILE A 43 -7.74 5.71 -1.45
CA ILE A 43 -7.05 4.81 -0.50
C ILE A 43 -7.73 4.86 0.87
N ALA A 44 -8.02 6.07 1.37
CA ALA A 44 -8.71 6.29 2.64
C ALA A 44 -10.06 5.58 2.69
N ALA A 45 -10.89 5.75 1.66
CA ALA A 45 -12.21 5.11 1.57
C ALA A 45 -12.11 3.58 1.54
N LYS A 46 -11.14 3.01 0.81
CA LYS A 46 -10.95 1.56 0.74
C LYS A 46 -10.39 0.95 2.03
N CYS A 47 -9.51 1.67 2.73
CA CYS A 47 -8.93 1.19 3.98
C CYS A 47 -9.80 1.49 5.22
N GLY A 48 -10.83 2.33 5.10
CA GLY A 48 -11.57 2.84 6.25
C GLY A 48 -10.74 3.76 7.15
N TYR A 49 -9.73 4.44 6.59
CA TYR A 49 -8.79 5.27 7.34
C TYR A 49 -9.00 6.76 7.08
N GLY A 50 -8.63 7.58 8.06
CA GLY A 50 -8.52 9.03 7.85
C GLY A 50 -7.34 9.37 6.92
N ILE A 51 -7.46 10.51 6.21
CA ILE A 51 -6.44 11.00 5.26
C ILE A 51 -5.04 11.08 5.90
N SER A 52 -4.94 11.56 7.14
CA SER A 52 -3.68 11.66 7.88
C SER A 52 -3.05 10.29 8.16
N THR A 53 -3.87 9.27 8.40
CA THR A 53 -3.40 7.90 8.61
C THR A 53 -2.88 7.30 7.31
N VAL A 54 -3.56 7.55 6.19
CA VAL A 54 -3.07 7.14 4.86
C VAL A 54 -1.73 7.77 4.53
N LYS A 55 -1.58 9.09 4.76
CA LYS A 55 -0.29 9.77 4.52
C LYS A 55 0.85 9.14 5.31
N ARG A 56 0.65 8.92 6.63
CA ARG A 56 1.64 8.25 7.48
C ARG A 56 1.95 6.82 7.01
N ALA A 57 0.93 6.07 6.61
CA ALA A 57 1.12 4.72 6.08
C ALA A 57 1.91 4.74 4.77
N LEU A 58 1.68 5.72 3.89
CA LEU A 58 2.49 5.89 2.67
C LEU A 58 3.94 6.26 3.00
N ASP A 59 4.18 7.12 4.00
CA ASP A 59 5.53 7.45 4.45
C ASP A 59 6.25 6.21 5.01
N GLU A 60 5.58 5.39 5.83
CA GLU A 60 6.11 4.11 6.33
C GLU A 60 6.47 3.14 5.20
N LEU A 61 5.64 3.08 4.15
CA LEU A 61 5.91 2.21 2.99
C LEU A 61 7.11 2.70 2.17
N VAL A 62 7.33 4.01 2.08
CA VAL A 62 8.53 4.59 1.46
C VAL A 62 9.77 4.30 2.30
N GLU A 63 9.71 4.54 3.61
CA GLU A 63 10.82 4.27 4.54
C GLU A 63 11.21 2.79 4.55
N ALA A 64 10.23 1.89 4.45
CA ALA A 64 10.46 0.45 4.38
C ALA A 64 10.82 -0.04 2.96
N GLY A 65 10.87 0.84 1.95
CA GLY A 65 11.32 0.51 0.60
C GLY A 65 10.31 -0.26 -0.27
N TYR A 66 9.02 -0.26 0.09
CA TYR A 66 7.98 -0.94 -0.68
C TYR A 66 7.47 -0.13 -1.87
N ILE A 67 7.47 1.21 -1.75
CA ILE A 67 6.95 2.10 -2.79
C ILE A 67 7.86 3.31 -2.98
N ILE A 68 7.74 3.94 -4.15
CA ILE A 68 8.35 5.22 -4.50
C ILE A 68 7.19 6.19 -4.82
N LYS A 69 7.31 7.46 -4.38
CA LYS A 69 6.32 8.51 -4.64
C LYS A 69 6.52 9.18 -5.98
#